data_AF-A0A7J2NFK0-F1
#
_entry.id   AF-A0A7J2NFK0-F1
#
_cell.length_a   1.000
_cell.length_b   1.000
_cell.length_c   1.000
_cell.angle_alpha   90.00
_cell.angle_beta   90.00
_cell.angle_gamma   90.00
#
_symmetry.space_group_name_H-M   'P 1'
#
loop_
_entity.id
_entity.type
_entity.pdbx_description
1 polymer ?
#
loop_
_entity_poly.entity_id
_entity_poly.type
_entity_poly.pdbx_seq_one_letter_code
_entity_poly.pdbx_strand_id
1 'polypeptide(L)'
;MKPKKTLYSDQADVWSKAKRHIESVLADCNCVSEAYVWASLAEGKFGLYEKPYRNQAGSDIDLVVVLKEHSKPPENWKFTKVRKAWFDLYELGTFEYKGNSHQIDALVVDPSRHDVDRMRKALEDRSKRIK
;
A
#
# COMPACT_ATOMS: atom_id res chain seq x y z
N MET A 1 -8.04 -18.11 -11.18
CA MET A 1 -7.97 -18.37 -9.72
C MET A 1 -6.66 -17.81 -9.17
N LYS A 2 -6.66 -17.17 -8.00
CA LYS A 2 -5.44 -16.67 -7.35
C LYS A 2 -4.62 -17.87 -6.83
N PRO A 3 -3.30 -17.97 -7.09
CA PRO A 3 -2.48 -19.06 -6.57
C PRO A 3 -2.46 -19.09 -5.04
N LYS A 4 -2.16 -20.27 -4.48
CA LYS A 4 -1.84 -20.37 -3.06
C LYS A 4 -0.62 -19.51 -2.74
N LYS A 5 -0.59 -19.01 -1.51
CA LYS A 5 0.45 -18.12 -1.00
C LYS A 5 1.12 -18.76 0.21
N THR A 6 2.44 -18.88 0.16
CA THR A 6 3.29 -19.25 1.30
C THR A 6 3.63 -17.98 2.06
N LEU A 7 3.15 -17.89 3.30
CA LEU A 7 3.43 -16.74 4.17
C LEU A 7 4.90 -16.73 4.60
N TYR A 8 5.49 -15.55 4.74
CA TYR A 8 6.77 -15.46 5.44
C TYR A 8 6.59 -15.89 6.90
N SER A 9 7.52 -16.69 7.41
CA SER A 9 7.47 -17.18 8.80
C SER A 9 7.59 -16.05 9.82
N ASP A 10 8.30 -14.98 9.48
CA ASP A 10 8.51 -13.81 10.33
C ASP A 10 7.73 -12.60 9.80
N GLN A 11 6.45 -12.54 10.14
CA GLN A 11 5.56 -11.43 9.76
C GLN A 11 5.92 -10.11 10.49
N ALA A 12 6.55 -10.20 11.67
CA ALA A 12 6.94 -9.03 12.44
C ALA A 12 8.15 -8.32 11.80
N ASP A 13 9.15 -9.08 11.34
CA ASP A 13 10.33 -8.52 10.64
C ASP A 13 9.93 -7.86 9.31
N VAL A 14 9.12 -8.53 8.49
CA VAL A 14 8.66 -7.95 7.21
C VAL A 14 7.83 -6.69 7.44
N TRP A 15 6.97 -6.67 8.46
CA TRP A 15 6.23 -5.46 8.86
C TRP A 15 7.18 -4.32 9.24
N SER A 16 8.15 -4.58 10.12
CA SER A 16 9.09 -3.55 10.59
C SER A 16 9.93 -2.95 9.46
N LYS A 17 10.42 -3.80 8.54
CA LYS A 17 11.20 -3.36 7.38
C LYS A 17 10.36 -2.62 6.36
N ALA A 18 9.17 -3.13 6.04
CA ALA A 18 8.25 -2.46 5.12
C ALA A 18 7.81 -1.10 5.67
N LYS A 19 7.46 -1.01 6.96
CA LYS A 19 7.09 0.26 7.62
C LYS A 19 8.20 1.30 7.47
N ARG A 20 9.45 0.95 7.81
CA ARG A 20 10.59 1.88 7.67
C ARG A 20 10.81 2.32 6.23
N HIS A 21 10.67 1.39 5.28
CA HIS A 21 10.80 1.72 3.86
C HIS A 21 9.70 2.67 3.40
N ILE A 22 8.44 2.42 3.76
CA ILE A 22 7.31 3.30 3.43
C ILE A 22 7.48 4.68 4.09
N GLU A 23 7.90 4.74 5.35
CA GLU A 23 8.20 5.99 6.03
C GLU A 23 9.26 6.81 5.28
N SER A 24 10.29 6.15 4.74
CA SER A 24 11.28 6.80 3.87
C SER A 24 10.69 7.30 2.56
N VAL A 25 9.81 6.52 1.91
CA VAL A 25 9.11 6.93 0.66
C VAL A 25 8.21 8.14 0.89
N LEU A 26 7.61 8.25 2.08
CA LEU A 26 6.70 9.34 2.44
C LEU A 26 7.40 10.54 3.13
N ALA A 27 8.70 10.43 3.44
CA ALA A 27 9.42 11.43 4.26
C ALA A 27 9.35 12.84 3.65
N ASP A 28 9.53 12.94 2.33
CA ASP A 28 9.58 14.22 1.61
C ASP A 28 8.20 14.68 1.10
N CYS A 29 7.14 13.88 1.27
CA CYS A 29 5.77 14.30 0.89
C CYS A 29 5.08 14.99 2.06
N ASN A 30 5.22 16.30 2.09
CA ASN A 30 4.40 17.19 2.94
C ASN A 30 2.92 17.19 2.56
N CYS A 31 2.57 16.58 1.43
CA CYS A 31 1.23 16.39 0.90
C CYS A 31 0.37 15.35 1.64
N VAL A 32 0.96 14.46 2.45
CA VAL A 32 0.21 13.41 3.17
C VAL A 32 -0.29 13.92 4.53
N SER A 33 -1.58 13.73 4.80
CA SER A 33 -2.17 13.92 6.13
C SER A 33 -2.17 12.63 6.96
N GLU A 34 -2.52 11.51 6.34
CA GLU A 34 -2.61 10.20 6.98
C GLU A 34 -2.09 9.10 6.05
N ALA A 35 -1.50 8.04 6.61
CA ALA A 35 -1.13 6.86 5.84
C ALA A 35 -1.39 5.56 6.61
N TYR A 36 -1.90 4.56 5.88
CA TYR A 36 -2.26 3.25 6.40
C TYR A 36 -1.73 2.16 5.49
N VAL A 37 -1.09 1.14 6.07
CA VAL A 37 -0.90 -0.12 5.35
C VAL A 37 -2.18 -0.94 5.48
N TRP A 38 -2.65 -1.52 4.39
CA TRP A 38 -3.89 -2.29 4.32
C TRP A 38 -3.65 -3.75 3.90
N ALA A 39 -4.66 -4.59 4.13
CA ALA A 39 -4.75 -5.96 3.67
C ALA A 39 -3.54 -6.84 4.07
N SER A 40 -2.89 -7.51 3.11
CA SER A 40 -2.02 -8.67 3.38
C SER A 40 -0.90 -8.38 4.38
N LEU A 41 -0.24 -7.22 4.27
CA LEU A 41 0.86 -6.86 5.17
C LEU A 41 0.34 -6.46 6.56
N ALA A 42 -0.75 -5.71 6.63
CA ALA A 42 -1.37 -5.30 7.89
C ALA A 42 -1.91 -6.51 8.68
N GLU A 43 -2.53 -7.45 7.98
CA GLU A 43 -3.15 -8.67 8.53
C GLU A 43 -2.14 -9.79 8.87
N GLY A 44 -0.83 -9.61 8.66
CA GLY A 44 0.17 -10.65 8.90
C GLY A 44 0.06 -11.85 7.94
N LYS A 45 -0.38 -11.59 6.71
CA LYS A 45 -0.55 -12.58 5.64
C LYS A 45 0.37 -12.26 4.46
N PHE A 46 1.52 -11.65 4.67
CA PHE A 46 2.44 -11.28 3.61
C PHE A 46 3.30 -12.48 3.18
N GLY A 47 3.55 -12.64 1.88
CA GLY A 47 4.25 -13.83 1.39
C GLY A 47 4.29 -13.97 -0.12
N LEU A 48 4.74 -15.14 -0.58
CA LEU A 48 5.00 -15.47 -1.98
C LEU A 48 3.93 -16.37 -2.56
N TYR A 49 3.60 -16.16 -3.82
CA TYR A 49 2.70 -17.06 -4.56
C TYR A 49 3.47 -18.30 -5.02
N GLU A 50 2.82 -19.46 -5.06
CA GLU A 50 3.42 -20.71 -5.60
C GLU A 50 3.86 -20.56 -7.06
N LYS A 51 3.20 -19.68 -7.81
CA LYS A 51 3.56 -19.25 -9.16
C LYS A 51 3.24 -17.77 -9.33
N PRO A 52 3.95 -17.04 -10.21
CA PRO A 52 3.68 -15.63 -10.45
C PRO A 52 2.20 -15.38 -10.76
N TYR A 53 1.63 -14.34 -10.14
CA TYR A 53 0.26 -13.93 -10.35
C TYR A 53 0.25 -12.45 -10.74
N ARG A 54 -0.30 -12.15 -11.92
CA ARG A 54 -0.28 -10.78 -12.49
C ARG A 54 1.13 -10.18 -12.52
N ASN A 55 2.11 -10.98 -12.94
CA ASN A 55 3.53 -10.63 -13.00
C ASN A 55 4.20 -10.33 -11.65
N GLN A 56 3.55 -10.65 -10.53
CA GLN A 56 4.13 -10.51 -9.19
C GLN A 56 4.47 -11.88 -8.61
N ALA A 57 5.64 -11.99 -7.99
CA ALA A 57 6.08 -13.20 -7.30
C ALA A 57 5.39 -13.38 -5.94
N GLY A 58 4.93 -12.29 -5.32
CA GLY A 58 4.33 -12.31 -4.00
C GLY A 58 3.32 -11.19 -3.77
N SER A 59 2.99 -10.97 -2.51
CA SER A 59 2.03 -9.95 -2.09
C SER A 59 2.54 -8.56 -2.44
N ASP A 60 1.67 -7.73 -2.97
CA ASP A 60 1.80 -6.28 -3.03
C ASP A 60 1.60 -5.65 -1.64
N ILE A 61 2.13 -4.44 -1.48
CA ILE A 61 1.86 -3.57 -0.33
C ILE A 61 0.78 -2.57 -0.75
N ASP A 62 -0.41 -2.74 -0.21
CA ASP A 62 -1.50 -1.77 -0.32
C ASP A 62 -1.29 -0.64 0.69
N LEU A 63 -0.91 0.54 0.21
CA LEU A 63 -0.71 1.74 1.01
C LEU A 63 -1.86 2.72 0.76
N VAL A 64 -2.71 2.97 1.75
CA VAL A 64 -3.69 4.05 1.66
C VAL A 64 -3.03 5.35 2.10
N VAL A 65 -3.06 6.36 1.23
CA VAL A 65 -2.51 7.69 1.48
C VAL A 65 -3.65 8.70 1.41
N VAL A 66 -3.91 9.41 2.50
CA VAL A 66 -4.82 10.55 2.51
C VAL A 66 -4.01 11.82 2.28
N LEU A 67 -4.40 12.60 1.27
CA LEU A 67 -3.78 13.88 0.98
C LEU A 67 -4.33 14.95 1.93
N LYS A 68 -3.49 15.93 2.25
CA LYS A 68 -3.96 17.20 2.80
C LYS A 68 -4.86 17.90 1.77
N GLU A 69 -5.79 18.70 2.28
CA GLU A 69 -6.70 19.46 1.44
C GLU A 69 -5.93 20.29 0.39
N HIS A 70 -6.44 20.29 -0.85
CA HIS A 70 -5.85 20.96 -2.01
C HIS A 70 -4.41 20.53 -2.40
N SER A 71 -3.85 19.50 -1.76
CA SER A 71 -2.55 18.94 -2.14
C SER A 71 -2.68 18.00 -3.34
N LYS A 72 -1.56 17.81 -4.05
CA LYS A 72 -1.46 16.86 -5.16
C LYS A 72 -0.49 15.74 -4.81
N PRO A 73 -0.66 14.54 -5.39
CA PRO A 73 0.36 13.51 -5.32
C PRO A 73 1.68 14.02 -5.89
N PRO A 74 2.83 13.60 -5.35
CA PRO A 74 4.14 13.86 -5.95
C PRO A 74 4.23 13.43 -7.41
N GLU A 75 4.98 14.16 -8.23
CA GLU A 75 5.12 13.88 -9.67
C GLU A 75 5.79 12.53 -9.97
N ASN A 76 6.63 12.06 -9.05
CA ASN A 76 7.27 10.75 -9.16
C ASN A 76 6.32 9.58 -8.84
N TRP A 77 5.10 9.83 -8.36
CA TRP A 77 4.09 8.80 -8.17
C TRP A 77 3.37 8.53 -9.49
N LYS A 78 3.44 7.29 -9.96
CA LYS A 78 2.96 6.93 -11.29
C LYS A 78 1.50 6.51 -11.24
N PHE A 79 0.61 7.34 -11.78
CA PHE A 79 -0.81 7.02 -11.86
C PHE A 79 -1.08 5.81 -12.79
N THR A 80 -1.80 4.81 -12.29
CA THR A 80 -2.06 3.55 -13.01
C THR A 80 -3.29 3.60 -13.92
N LYS A 81 -3.96 4.76 -14.03
CA LYS A 81 -5.27 4.95 -14.71
C LYS A 81 -6.45 4.26 -14.03
N VAL A 82 -6.25 3.58 -12.89
CA VAL A 82 -7.36 3.03 -12.10
C VAL A 82 -7.91 4.09 -11.17
N ARG A 83 -9.20 4.41 -11.37
CA ARG A 83 -9.99 5.29 -10.49
C ARG A 83 -11.10 4.49 -9.82
N LYS A 84 -11.31 4.71 -8.53
CA LYS A 84 -12.38 4.12 -7.73
C LYS A 84 -13.09 5.22 -6.97
N ALA A 85 -14.27 4.90 -6.43
CA ALA A 85 -15.09 5.87 -5.71
C ALA A 85 -14.37 6.54 -4.53
N TRP A 86 -13.44 5.83 -3.88
CA TRP A 86 -12.73 6.35 -2.70
C TRP A 86 -11.21 6.50 -2.89
N PHE A 87 -10.66 6.16 -4.06
CA PHE A 87 -9.23 6.35 -4.33
C PHE A 87 -8.88 6.37 -5.82
N ASP A 88 -7.75 6.98 -6.13
CA ASP A 88 -7.01 6.81 -7.38
C ASP A 88 -5.75 5.94 -7.09
N LEU A 89 -5.41 4.99 -7.96
CA LEU A 89 -4.30 4.05 -7.72
C LEU A 89 -2.99 4.52 -8.37
N TYR A 90 -1.92 4.54 -7.60
CA TYR A 90 -0.58 4.94 -7.99
C TYR A 90 0.44 3.85 -7.67
N GLU A 91 1.47 3.72 -8.51
CA GLU A 91 2.64 2.86 -8.26
C GLU A 91 3.73 3.73 -7.62
N LEU A 92 4.22 3.34 -6.44
CA LEU A 92 5.23 4.10 -5.68
C LEU A 92 6.64 3.49 -5.77
N GLY A 93 6.75 2.26 -6.29
CA GLY A 93 8.00 1.54 -6.43
C GLY A 93 7.92 0.13 -5.86
N THR A 94 9.06 -0.38 -5.39
CA THR A 94 9.18 -1.75 -4.87
C THR A 94 9.87 -1.79 -3.52
N PHE A 95 9.45 -2.76 -2.71
CA PHE A 95 10.05 -3.14 -1.45
C PHE A 95 10.71 -4.51 -1.58
N GLU A 96 12.00 -4.58 -1.29
CA GLU A 96 12.76 -5.84 -1.33
C GLU A 96 12.75 -6.54 0.03
N TYR A 97 12.37 -7.82 0.04
CA TYR A 97 12.43 -8.65 1.25
C TYR A 97 12.90 -10.07 0.93
N LYS A 98 13.99 -10.49 1.58
CA LYS A 98 14.63 -11.81 1.37
C LYS A 98 14.83 -12.14 -0.12
N GLY A 99 15.33 -11.16 -0.88
CA GLY A 99 15.62 -11.30 -2.32
C GLY A 99 14.39 -11.34 -3.23
N ASN A 100 13.20 -11.00 -2.72
CA ASN A 100 11.97 -10.90 -3.51
C ASN A 100 11.48 -9.47 -3.54
N SER A 101 11.07 -9.03 -4.73
CA SER A 101 10.51 -7.70 -4.97
C SER A 101 9.00 -7.70 -4.78
N HIS A 102 8.53 -6.74 -3.99
CA HIS A 102 7.11 -6.52 -3.70
C HIS A 102 6.70 -5.13 -4.14
N GLN A 103 5.72 -5.03 -5.03
CA GLN A 103 5.21 -3.74 -5.50
C GLN A 103 4.53 -2.97 -4.36
N ILE A 104 4.72 -1.65 -4.32
CA ILE A 104 4.01 -0.74 -3.42
C ILE A 104 2.99 0.04 -4.25
N ASP A 105 1.72 -0.24 -3.97
CA ASP A 105 0.60 0.42 -4.60
C ASP A 105 -0.04 1.39 -3.63
N ALA A 106 -0.08 2.69 -3.98
CA ALA A 106 -0.78 3.69 -3.21
C ALA A 106 -2.21 3.87 -3.70
N LEU A 107 -3.16 3.66 -2.79
CA LEU A 107 -4.55 4.06 -2.93
C LEU A 107 -4.65 5.49 -2.40
N VAL A 108 -4.55 6.45 -3.31
CA VAL A 108 -4.48 7.87 -2.97
C VAL A 108 -5.87 8.45 -2.84
N VAL A 109 -6.13 9.03 -1.67
CA VAL A 109 -7.42 9.60 -1.26
C VAL A 109 -7.27 11.11 -1.16
N ASP A 110 -7.83 11.81 -2.14
CA ASP A 110 -8.09 13.25 -2.07
C ASP A 110 -9.47 13.49 -1.44
N PRO A 111 -9.55 14.06 -0.21
CA PRO A 111 -10.82 14.28 0.49
C PRO A 111 -11.83 15.16 -0.27
N SER A 112 -11.37 16.00 -1.20
CA SER A 112 -12.25 16.85 -2.02
C SER A 112 -12.95 16.10 -3.16
N ARG A 113 -12.47 14.89 -3.49
CA ARG A 113 -12.92 14.10 -4.66
C ARG A 113 -13.44 12.72 -4.30
N HIS A 114 -13.05 12.17 -3.15
CA HIS A 114 -13.25 10.77 -2.81
C HIS A 114 -14.13 10.58 -1.58
N ASP A 115 -14.82 9.44 -1.54
CA ASP A 115 -15.65 9.02 -0.41
C ASP A 115 -14.78 8.53 0.78
N VAL A 116 -14.49 9.45 1.70
CA VAL A 116 -13.65 9.21 2.89
C VAL A 116 -14.30 8.23 3.87
N ASP A 117 -15.63 8.23 4.00
CA ASP A 117 -16.32 7.33 4.92
C ASP A 117 -16.31 5.89 4.42
N ARG A 118 -16.45 5.69 3.11
CA ARG A 118 -16.24 4.38 2.49
C ARG A 118 -14.80 3.89 2.64
N MET A 119 -13.82 4.79 2.55
CA MET A 119 -12.43 4.45 2.83
C MET A 119 -12.25 3.97 4.28
N ARG A 120 -12.75 4.73 5.26
CA ARG A 120 -12.66 4.34 6.68
C ARG A 120 -13.28 2.98 6.95
N LYS A 121 -14.47 2.74 6.39
CA LYS A 121 -15.15 1.44 6.48
C LYS A 121 -14.36 0.30 5.83
N ALA A 122 -13.64 0.57 4.74
CA ALA A 122 -12.80 -0.44 4.08
C ALA A 122 -11.54 -0.77 4.89
N LEU A 123 -11.03 0.18 5.67
CA LEU A 123 -9.84 0.05 6.50
C LEU A 123 -10.09 -0.64 7.85
N GLU A 124 -11.34 -0.64 8.31
CA GLU A 124 -11.78 -1.24 9.58
C GLU A 124 -11.26 -2.68 9.72
N ASP A 125 -10.57 -2.97 10.84
CA ASP A 125 -9.95 -4.25 11.21
C ASP A 125 -8.90 -4.84 10.25
N ARG A 126 -8.56 -4.13 9.18
CA ARG A 126 -7.70 -4.65 8.09
C ARG A 126 -6.51 -3.75 7.78
N SER A 127 -6.28 -2.74 8.59
CA SER A 127 -5.24 -1.74 8.37
C SER A 127 -4.41 -1.45 9.61
N LYS A 128 -3.23 -0.88 9.38
CA LYS A 128 -2.34 -0.36 10.42
C LYS A 128 -1.88 1.02 10.01
N ARG A 129 -2.12 2.00 10.89
CA ARG A 129 -1.67 3.38 10.69
C ARG A 129 -0.15 3.48 10.79
N ILE A 130 0.45 4.29 9.93
CA ILE A 130 1.89 4.58 9.94
C ILE A 130 2.20 6.09 9.99
N LYS A 131 1.25 6.96 9.61
CA LYS A 131 1.32 8.43 9.74
C LYS A 131 -0.08 8.97 10.01
#